data_AF-A0A935DL19-F1
#
_entry.id   AF-A0A935DL19-F1
#
_cell.length_a   1.000
_cell.length_b   1.000
_cell.length_c   1.000
_cell.angle_alpha   90.00
_cell.angle_beta   90.00
_cell.angle_gamma   90.00
#
_symmetry.space_group_name_H-M   'P 1'
#
loop_
_entity.id
_entity.type
_entity.pdbx_description
1 polymer ?
#
loop_
_entity_poly.entity_id
_entity_poly.type
_entity_poly.pdbx_seq_one_letter_code
_entity_poly.pdbx_strand_id
1 'polypeptide(L)'
;MRVGIIAEGRADLAVLLNILKGRLGVDRSDVQALRPEYYEDETDLHEHREAQHSNWELVRRECLEREKIRDFLDSPVDEHRFVVIQIDTAEAEMPGYDVARPPRSDADYVATLRERVVATMNGWLAGEFVEHIRHAVAVDRPTPGAYLSTSAETGTP
;
A
#
# COMPACT_ATOMS: atom_id res chain seq x y z
N MET A 1 8.50 -2.45 20.46
CA MET A 1 8.53 -2.25 19.00
C MET A 1 7.10 -1.93 18.62
N ARG A 2 6.87 -0.91 17.79
CA ARG A 2 5.53 -0.56 17.31
C ARG A 2 5.49 -0.47 15.80
N VAL A 3 4.36 -0.90 15.24
CA VAL A 3 4.12 -0.87 13.80
C VAL A 3 2.88 -0.04 13.51
N GLY A 4 3.05 1.05 12.77
CA GLY A 4 1.95 1.81 12.18
C GLY A 4 1.57 1.20 10.83
N ILE A 5 0.29 1.17 10.47
CA ILE A 5 -0.14 0.71 9.15
C ILE A 5 -1.03 1.76 8.48
N ILE A 6 -0.67 2.15 7.27
CA ILE A 6 -1.52 2.88 6.33
C ILE A 6 -1.80 1.93 5.18
N ALA A 7 -3.05 1.56 4.97
CA ALA A 7 -3.48 0.62 3.94
C ALA A 7 -4.64 1.17 3.12
N GLU A 8 -4.73 0.69 1.88
CA GLU A 8 -5.79 1.04 0.94
C GLU A 8 -7.15 0.51 1.39
N GLY A 9 -7.18 -0.68 2.00
CA GLY A 9 -8.41 -1.30 2.46
C GLY A 9 -8.28 -2.06 3.78
N ARG A 10 -9.44 -2.36 4.38
CA ARG A 10 -9.51 -3.21 5.59
C ARG A 10 -9.05 -4.64 5.32
N ALA A 11 -9.26 -5.13 4.10
CA ALA A 11 -8.79 -6.45 3.69
C ALA A 11 -7.26 -6.49 3.66
N ASP A 12 -6.62 -5.47 3.09
CA ASP A 12 -5.16 -5.35 3.04
C ASP A 12 -4.55 -5.23 4.43
N LEU A 13 -5.17 -4.43 5.31
CA LEU A 13 -4.79 -4.37 6.72
C LEU A 13 -4.84 -5.75 7.39
N ALA A 14 -5.91 -6.53 7.16
CA ALA A 14 -6.01 -7.88 7.71
C ALA A 14 -4.91 -8.82 7.18
N VAL A 15 -4.57 -8.72 5.89
CA VAL A 15 -3.46 -9.47 5.29
C VAL A 15 -2.14 -9.07 5.93
N LEU A 16 -1.86 -7.77 6.09
CA LEU A 16 -0.64 -7.28 6.74
C LEU A 16 -0.54 -7.75 8.19
N LEU A 17 -1.63 -7.70 8.96
CA LEU A 17 -1.66 -8.21 10.33
C LEU A 17 -1.25 -9.70 10.39
N ASN A 18 -1.77 -10.51 9.47
CA ASN A 18 -1.42 -11.93 9.39
C ASN A 18 0.05 -12.15 8.98
N ILE A 19 0.59 -11.34 8.06
CA ILE A 19 2.00 -11.39 7.67
C ILE A 19 2.89 -11.00 8.86
N LEU A 20 2.59 -9.87 9.51
CA LEU A 20 3.35 -9.37 10.66
C LEU A 20 3.38 -10.40 11.80
N LYS A 21 2.23 -10.99 12.14
CA LYS A 21 2.16 -12.04 13.16
C LYS A 21 2.86 -13.32 12.74
N GLY A 22 2.56 -13.82 11.55
CA GLY A 22 3.00 -15.15 11.09
C GLY A 22 4.46 -15.21 10.63
N ARG A 23 5.04 -14.09 10.15
CA ARG A 23 6.42 -14.05 9.63
C ARG A 23 7.39 -13.31 10.53
N LEU A 24 6.93 -12.29 11.24
CA LEU A 24 7.79 -11.45 12.09
C LEU A 24 7.51 -11.60 13.58
N GLY A 25 6.48 -12.38 13.95
CA GLY A 25 6.13 -12.60 15.35
C GLY A 25 5.56 -11.36 16.05
N VAL A 26 5.25 -10.29 15.32
CA VAL A 26 4.72 -9.03 15.87
C VAL A 26 3.32 -9.29 16.41
N ASP A 27 3.10 -8.95 17.69
CA ASP A 27 1.78 -9.10 18.30
C ASP A 27 0.82 -8.01 17.83
N ARG A 28 -0.47 -8.35 17.75
CA ARG A 28 -1.50 -7.40 17.32
C ARG A 28 -1.57 -6.17 18.24
N SER A 29 -1.27 -6.35 19.53
CA SER A 29 -1.20 -5.27 20.51
C SER A 29 -0.12 -4.25 20.19
N ASP A 30 0.89 -4.61 19.38
CA ASP A 30 2.00 -3.75 18.96
C ASP A 30 1.71 -3.01 17.65
N VAL A 31 0.57 -3.31 17.02
CA VAL A 31 0.17 -2.73 15.73
C VAL A 31 -0.93 -1.69 15.92
N GLN A 32 -0.70 -0.51 15.34
CA GLN A 32 -1.68 0.57 15.24
C GLN A 32 -2.07 0.78 13.78
N ALA A 33 -3.37 0.65 13.48
CA ALA A 33 -3.90 1.03 12.18
C ALA A 33 -4.04 2.56 12.14
N LEU A 34 -3.19 3.23 11.36
CA LEU A 34 -3.26 4.67 11.13
C LEU A 34 -4.34 5.01 10.10
N ARG A 35 -4.51 4.14 9.09
CA ARG A 35 -5.59 4.19 8.10
C ARG A 35 -5.79 2.81 7.42
N PRO A 36 -7.03 2.36 7.14
CA PRO A 36 -8.27 2.86 7.75
C PRO A 36 -8.25 2.64 9.26
N GLU A 37 -8.98 3.49 9.99
CA GLU A 37 -9.12 3.33 11.43
C GLU A 37 -9.88 2.03 11.74
N TYR A 38 -9.29 1.20 12.60
CA TYR A 38 -9.76 -0.16 12.86
C TYR A 38 -10.33 -0.34 14.28
N TYR A 39 -10.02 0.58 15.20
CA TYR A 39 -10.48 0.51 16.59
C TYR A 39 -11.75 1.35 16.75
N GLU A 40 -12.80 0.72 17.27
CA GLU A 40 -14.09 1.35 17.57
C GLU A 40 -13.99 2.05 18.94
N ASP A 41 -14.23 3.36 18.98
CA ASP A 41 -14.71 4.03 20.19
C ASP A 41 -16.21 4.29 20.01
N GLU A 42 -17.01 4.04 21.05
CA GLU A 42 -18.48 4.03 21.01
C GLU A 42 -19.10 5.43 20.81
N THR A 43 -18.28 6.48 20.78
CA THR A 43 -18.72 7.87 20.61
C THR A 43 -18.46 8.35 19.18
N ASP A 44 -19.55 8.67 18.45
CA ASP A 44 -19.62 9.33 17.13
C ASP A 44 -19.76 8.46 15.85
N LEU A 45 -20.80 7.61 15.84
CA LEU A 45 -21.26 6.75 14.74
C LEU A 45 -21.34 7.36 13.32
N HIS A 46 -21.30 8.70 13.17
CA HIS A 46 -21.35 9.38 11.87
C HIS A 46 -19.97 9.80 11.34
N GLU A 47 -19.06 10.29 12.18
CA GLU A 47 -17.70 10.69 11.76
C GLU A 47 -16.79 9.47 11.54
N HIS A 48 -17.03 8.38 12.27
CA HIS A 48 -16.26 7.14 12.15
C HIS A 48 -16.32 6.48 10.76
N ARG A 49 -17.40 6.68 9.99
CA ARG A 49 -17.54 6.00 8.69
C ARG A 49 -16.46 6.42 7.70
N GLU A 50 -16.14 7.71 7.60
CA GLU A 50 -15.13 8.18 6.65
C GLU A 50 -13.70 7.77 7.05
N ALA A 51 -13.42 7.73 8.36
CA ALA A 51 -12.15 7.27 8.89
C ALA A 51 -11.93 5.75 8.73
N GLN A 52 -13.02 4.98 8.72
CA GLN A 52 -13.04 3.53 8.46
C GLN A 52 -12.92 3.16 6.99
N HIS A 53 -13.09 4.13 6.09
CA HIS A 53 -12.84 3.97 4.67
C HIS A 53 -11.43 4.45 4.29
N SER A 54 -10.84 3.74 3.34
CA SER A 54 -9.58 4.09 2.72
C SER A 54 -9.64 3.72 1.24
N ASN A 55 -8.75 4.31 0.47
CA ASN A 55 -8.48 4.04 -0.94
C ASN A 55 -7.06 4.57 -1.25
N TRP A 56 -6.54 4.36 -2.45
CA TRP A 56 -5.20 4.84 -2.79
C TRP A 56 -5.05 6.37 -2.70
N GLU A 57 -6.10 7.15 -2.99
CA GLU A 57 -6.06 8.62 -2.89
C GLU A 57 -5.84 9.07 -1.44
N LEU A 58 -6.49 8.39 -0.50
CA LEU A 58 -6.35 8.63 0.93
C LEU A 58 -4.97 8.18 1.41
N VAL A 59 -4.46 7.02 0.98
CA VAL A 59 -3.08 6.61 1.26
C VAL A 59 -2.08 7.66 0.76
N ARG A 60 -2.25 8.13 -0.48
CA ARG A 60 -1.43 9.21 -1.06
C ARG A 60 -1.53 10.48 -0.23
N ARG A 61 -2.73 10.86 0.21
CA ARG A 61 -2.93 12.05 1.06
C ARG A 61 -2.16 11.94 2.38
N GLU A 62 -2.24 10.79 3.07
CA GLU A 62 -1.46 10.55 4.30
C GLU A 62 0.05 10.65 4.05
N CYS A 63 0.54 10.19 2.89
CA CYS A 63 1.94 10.32 2.50
C CYS A 63 2.35 11.76 2.18
N LEU A 64 1.44 12.62 1.70
CA LEU A 64 1.73 14.03 1.39
C LEU A 64 1.67 14.90 2.65
N GLU A 65 0.64 14.71 3.47
CA GLU A 65 0.40 15.45 4.71
C GLU A 65 1.38 15.03 5.80
N ARG A 66 1.69 13.73 5.89
CA ARG A 66 2.65 13.11 6.85
C ARG A 66 2.30 13.31 8.32
N GLU A 67 1.15 13.88 8.65
CA GLU A 67 0.72 14.15 10.02
C GLU A 67 0.61 12.86 10.83
N LYS A 68 -0.20 11.89 10.37
CA LYS A 68 -0.35 10.58 11.06
C LYS A 68 0.97 9.82 11.17
N ILE A 69 1.85 9.93 10.18
CA ILE A 69 3.18 9.29 10.19
C ILE A 69 4.05 9.93 11.28
N ARG A 70 4.12 11.27 11.31
CA ARG A 70 4.90 12.03 12.28
C ARG A 70 4.40 11.79 13.70
N ASP A 71 3.09 11.92 13.93
CA ASP A 71 2.48 11.71 15.25
C ASP A 71 2.76 10.31 15.81
N PHE A 72 2.78 9.30 14.94
CA PHE A 72 3.11 7.94 15.33
C PHE A 72 4.59 7.75 15.68
N LEU A 73 5.49 8.39 14.92
CA LEU A 73 6.94 8.25 15.08
C LEU A 73 7.50 9.12 16.21
N ASP A 74 6.96 10.31 16.47
CA ASP A 74 7.40 11.29 17.48
C ASP A 74 6.99 10.93 18.92
N SER A 75 6.73 9.65 19.19
CA SER A 75 6.34 9.22 20.53
C SER A 75 7.50 9.36 21.53
N PRO A 76 7.24 9.84 22.77
CA PRO A 76 8.27 9.99 23.80
C PRO A 76 8.74 8.64 24.38
N VAL A 77 8.17 7.51 23.96
CA VAL A 77 8.54 6.18 24.41
C VAL A 77 9.74 5.70 23.58
N ASP A 78 10.84 5.37 24.28
CA ASP A 78 12.04 4.81 23.66
C ASP A 78 11.81 3.36 23.21
N GLU A 79 11.27 3.20 22.02
CA GLU A 79 11.10 1.91 21.36
C GLU A 79 11.24 2.04 19.84
N HIS A 80 11.64 0.94 19.18
CA HIS A 80 11.73 0.93 17.73
C HIS A 80 10.33 1.04 17.08
N ARG A 81 10.14 2.05 16.22
CA ARG A 81 8.89 2.30 15.49
C ARG A 81 9.13 2.33 13.98
N PHE A 82 8.21 1.74 13.23
CA PHE A 82 8.18 1.87 11.78
C PHE A 82 6.74 1.85 11.26
N VAL A 83 6.52 2.39 10.07
CA VAL A 83 5.21 2.44 9.40
C VAL A 83 5.27 1.57 8.14
N VAL A 84 4.27 0.71 7.98
CA VAL A 84 4.01 -0.02 6.74
C VAL A 84 3.00 0.76 5.93
N ILE A 85 3.36 1.14 4.72
CA ILE A 85 2.46 1.79 3.76
C ILE A 85 2.11 0.77 2.69
N GLN A 86 0.82 0.51 2.53
CA GLN A 86 0.28 -0.42 1.57
C GLN A 86 -0.57 0.28 0.52
N ILE A 87 -0.34 -0.11 -0.73
CA ILE A 87 -1.11 0.31 -1.89
C ILE A 87 -1.20 -0.87 -2.86
N ASP A 88 -2.31 -0.98 -3.57
CA ASP A 88 -2.41 -1.88 -4.71
C ASP A 88 -1.96 -1.19 -6.01
N THR A 89 -1.97 -1.96 -7.10
CA THR A 89 -1.57 -1.48 -8.41
C THR A 89 -2.72 -1.44 -9.40
N ALA A 90 -3.95 -1.73 -9.01
CA ALA A 90 -5.12 -1.73 -9.91
C ALA A 90 -5.30 -0.35 -10.56
N GLU A 91 -5.14 0.70 -9.79
CA GLU A 91 -5.35 2.10 -10.20
C GLU A 91 -4.04 2.87 -10.43
N ALA A 92 -2.92 2.15 -10.63
CA ALA A 92 -1.56 2.71 -10.78
C ALA A 92 -1.42 3.85 -11.81
N GLU A 93 -2.21 3.80 -12.89
CA GLU A 93 -2.12 4.75 -14.00
C GLU A 93 -3.10 5.93 -13.86
N MET A 94 -3.88 5.98 -12.78
CA MET A 94 -4.80 7.10 -12.53
C MET A 94 -4.03 8.40 -12.22
N PRO A 95 -4.59 9.57 -12.58
CA PRO A 95 -3.96 10.86 -12.34
C PRO A 95 -3.60 11.05 -10.86
N GLY A 96 -2.34 11.37 -10.58
CA GLY A 96 -1.82 11.55 -9.22
C GLY A 96 -1.15 10.30 -8.64
N TYR A 97 -1.48 9.10 -9.13
CA TYR A 97 -0.67 7.89 -8.91
C TYR A 97 0.42 7.81 -10.00
N ASP A 98 0.05 8.03 -11.26
CA ASP A 98 0.95 8.28 -12.40
C ASP A 98 2.08 7.22 -12.58
N VAL A 99 1.84 5.98 -12.17
CA VAL A 99 2.77 4.87 -12.35
C VAL A 99 2.45 4.12 -13.64
N ALA A 100 3.30 4.33 -14.65
CA ALA A 100 3.21 3.59 -15.91
C ALA A 100 3.51 2.10 -15.69
N ARG A 101 2.65 1.22 -16.23
CA ARG A 101 2.88 -0.23 -16.16
C ARG A 101 3.93 -0.68 -17.18
N PRO A 102 4.83 -1.60 -16.83
CA PRO A 102 5.68 -2.27 -17.82
C PRO A 102 4.82 -3.18 -18.73
N PRO A 103 5.31 -3.61 -19.90
CA PRO A 103 4.60 -4.58 -20.73
C PRO A 103 4.32 -5.88 -19.95
N ARG A 104 3.10 -6.41 -20.00
CA ARG A 104 2.72 -7.65 -19.26
C ARG A 104 3.51 -8.89 -19.66
N SER A 105 4.14 -8.88 -20.84
CA SER A 105 5.02 -9.95 -21.33
C SER A 105 6.42 -9.91 -20.72
N ASP A 106 6.77 -8.85 -20.01
CA ASP A 106 8.10 -8.67 -19.45
C ASP A 106 8.35 -9.63 -18.28
N ALA A 107 9.50 -10.30 -18.28
CA ALA A 107 9.83 -11.30 -17.26
C ALA A 107 9.91 -10.67 -15.86
N ASP A 108 10.34 -9.41 -15.81
CA ASP A 108 10.50 -8.64 -14.58
C ASP A 108 9.30 -7.72 -14.29
N TYR A 109 8.15 -7.90 -14.96
CA TYR A 109 6.94 -7.06 -14.82
C TYR A 109 6.63 -6.71 -13.36
N VAL A 110 6.58 -7.72 -12.49
CA VAL A 110 6.22 -7.55 -11.07
C VAL A 110 7.29 -6.76 -10.33
N ALA A 111 8.57 -7.03 -10.58
CA ALA A 111 9.67 -6.35 -9.92
C ALA A 111 9.73 -4.87 -10.34
N THR A 112 9.68 -4.62 -11.65
CA THR A 112 9.70 -3.27 -12.21
C THR A 112 8.49 -2.44 -11.77
N LEU A 113 7.28 -3.00 -11.78
CA LEU A 113 6.09 -2.27 -11.34
C LEU A 113 6.18 -1.93 -9.84
N ARG A 114 6.59 -2.90 -9.01
CA ARG A 114 6.80 -2.67 -7.57
C ARG A 114 7.82 -1.55 -7.32
N GLU A 115 8.94 -1.55 -8.03
CA GLU A 115 9.98 -0.52 -7.88
C GLU A 115 9.46 0.88 -8.25
N ARG A 116 8.70 1.00 -9.35
CA ARG A 116 8.07 2.27 -9.74
C ARG A 116 7.10 2.77 -8.68
N VAL A 117 6.25 1.89 -8.15
CA VAL A 117 5.30 2.24 -7.09
C VAL A 117 6.02 2.69 -5.82
N VAL A 118 7.07 1.98 -5.40
CA VAL A 118 7.89 2.38 -4.23
C VAL A 118 8.55 3.74 -4.47
N ALA A 119 9.08 3.98 -5.66
CA ALA A 119 9.66 5.29 -6.01
C ALA A 119 8.62 6.41 -5.93
N THR A 120 7.40 6.17 -6.42
CA THR A 120 6.29 7.13 -6.33
C THR A 120 5.89 7.41 -4.87
N MET A 121 5.73 6.36 -4.04
CA MET A 121 5.41 6.54 -2.61
C MET A 121 6.49 7.34 -1.87
N ASN A 122 7.77 7.03 -2.13
CA ASN A 122 8.89 7.80 -1.58
C ASN A 122 8.88 9.27 -2.05
N GLY A 123 8.44 9.51 -3.29
CA GLY A 123 8.22 10.84 -3.84
C GLY A 123 7.16 11.63 -3.08
N TRP A 124 6.03 11.00 -2.71
CA TRP A 124 5.00 11.64 -1.88
C TRP A 124 5.51 12.00 -0.49
N LEU A 125 6.33 11.12 0.10
CA LEU A 125 6.97 11.35 1.40
C LEU A 125 8.08 12.41 1.35
N ALA A 126 8.48 12.85 0.15
CA ALA A 126 9.63 13.74 -0.10
C ALA A 126 10.95 13.25 0.52
N GLY A 127 11.12 11.92 0.64
CA GLY A 127 12.30 11.32 1.27
C GLY A 127 12.39 11.48 2.80
N GLU A 128 11.32 11.89 3.47
CA GLU A 128 11.26 11.87 4.94
C GLU A 128 11.04 10.43 5.47
N PHE A 129 11.47 10.18 6.71
CA PHE A 129 11.25 8.93 7.45
C PHE A 129 11.79 7.65 6.80
N VAL A 130 12.71 7.74 5.83
CA VAL A 130 13.19 6.60 5.02
C VAL A 130 13.57 5.36 5.84
N GLU A 131 14.22 5.54 6.99
CA GLU A 131 14.62 4.42 7.86
C GLU A 131 13.44 3.74 8.57
N HIS A 132 12.33 4.46 8.73
CA HIS A 132 11.11 4.06 9.43
C HIS A 132 9.97 3.64 8.50
N ILE A 133 10.09 3.80 7.17
CA ILE A 133 9.04 3.38 6.24
C ILE A 133 9.35 2.01 5.63
N ARG A 134 8.34 1.15 5.56
CA ARG A 134 8.34 -0.11 4.82
C ARG A 134 7.17 -0.12 3.85
N HIS A 135 7.39 -0.62 2.64
CA HIS A 135 6.39 -0.61 1.58
C HIS A 135 5.82 -2.01 1.37
N ALA A 136 4.49 -2.11 1.27
CA ALA A 136 3.79 -3.33 0.86
C ALA A 136 2.99 -3.04 -0.40
N VAL A 137 3.37 -3.65 -1.53
CA VAL A 137 2.73 -3.38 -2.82
C VAL A 137 2.01 -4.63 -3.30
N ALA A 138 0.69 -4.53 -3.50
CA ALA A 138 -0.10 -5.60 -4.10
C ALA A 138 -0.05 -5.49 -5.63
N VAL A 139 0.60 -6.46 -6.27
CA VAL A 139 0.78 -6.50 -7.72
C VAL A 139 -0.09 -7.60 -8.32
N ASP A 140 -0.97 -7.24 -9.28
CA ASP A 140 -1.64 -8.23 -10.11
C ASP A 140 -0.60 -8.97 -10.97
N ARG A 141 -0.54 -10.30 -10.86
CA ARG A 141 0.37 -11.09 -11.67
C ARG A 141 -0.30 -11.37 -13.01
N PRO A 142 0.34 -11.04 -14.14
CA PRO A 142 -0.18 -11.46 -15.43
C PRO A 142 -0.19 -13.00 -15.51
N THR A 143 -1.36 -13.58 -15.78
CA THR A 143 -1.50 -15.03 -15.99
C THR A 143 -0.77 -15.42 -17.28
N PRO A 144 0.21 -16.34 -17.25
CA PRO A 144 0.82 -16.84 -18.47
C PRO A 144 -0.23 -17.57 -19.32
N GLY A 145 -0.51 -17.07 -20.53
CA GLY A 145 -1.40 -17.74 -21.51
C GLY A 145 -2.63 -16.96 -21.98
N ALA A 146 -2.92 -15.77 -21.45
CA ALA A 146 -4.10 -14.98 -21.86
C ALA A 146 -3.95 -14.22 -23.20
N TYR A 147 -2.82 -14.33 -23.90
CA TYR A 147 -2.53 -13.59 -25.15
C TYR A 147 -2.18 -14.49 -26.33
N LEU A 148 -2.82 -15.66 -26.45
CA LEU A 148 -2.83 -16.43 -27.71
C LEU A 148 -4.24 -16.42 -28.32
N SER A 149 -4.67 -15.25 -28.79
CA SER A 149 -5.75 -15.09 -29.78
C SER A 149 -5.55 -13.72 -30.43
N THR A 150 -5.55 -13.49 -31.74
CA THR A 150 -5.80 -14.29 -32.95
C THR A 150 -5.37 -13.35 -34.07
N SER A 151 -4.37 -13.70 -34.87
CA SER A 151 -4.15 -13.05 -36.18
C SER A 151 -3.38 -14.00 -37.07
N ALA A 152 -4.07 -15.02 -37.58
CA ALA A 152 -3.54 -15.85 -38.65
C ALA A 152 -4.66 -16.16 -39.64
N GLU A 153 -5.26 -15.13 -40.24
CA GLU A 153 -5.94 -15.24 -41.52
C GLU A 153 -5.74 -13.94 -42.30
N THR A 154 -4.65 -13.85 -43.04
CA THR A 154 -4.63 -13.08 -44.28
C THR A 154 -4.28 -14.05 -45.38
N GLY A 155 -5.33 -14.52 -46.06
CA GLY A 155 -5.23 -15.27 -47.30
C GLY A 155 -4.41 -14.51 -48.33
N THR A 156 -3.57 -15.26 -49.04
CA THR A 156 -2.94 -14.79 -50.28
C THR A 156 -3.71 -15.45 -51.43
N PRO A 157 -4.03 -14.71 -52.51
CA PRO A 157 -5.00 -15.10 -53.53
C PRO A 157 -4.61 -16.33 -54.36
#